data_AF-A0A7C4A9Z9-F1
#
_entry.id   AF-A0A7C4A9Z9-F1
#
_cell.length_a   1.000
_cell.length_b   1.000
_cell.length_c   1.000
_cell.angle_alpha   90.00
_cell.angle_beta   90.00
_cell.angle_gamma   90.00
#
_symmetry.space_group_name_H-M   'P 1'
#
loop_
_entity.id
_entity.type
_entity.pdbx_description
1 polymer ?
#
loop_
_entity_poly.entity_id
_entity_poly.type
_entity_poly.pdbx_seq_one_letter_code
_entity_poly.pdbx_strand_id
1 'polypeptide(L)'
;MTLLKSRLCTGSILVWALVADALLAGALCAAETKAPREPDLIQILQSAAPPADKALACKQLAIYGSKAAVPALAALLPDRELSSWARIGLEAIPDQAAIDALREAMDKVEG
;
A
#
# COMPACT_ATOMS: atom_id res chain seq x y z
N MET A 1 15.10 -6.23 -62.75
CA MET A 1 15.60 -6.17 -61.36
C MET A 1 14.86 -5.14 -60.47
N THR A 2 13.61 -4.78 -60.77
CA THR A 2 12.85 -3.75 -60.01
C THR A 2 11.77 -4.33 -59.09
N LEU A 3 11.41 -5.61 -59.26
CA LEU A 3 10.28 -6.23 -58.54
C LEU A 3 10.66 -6.91 -57.22
N LEU A 4 11.96 -7.17 -56.98
CA LEU A 4 12.44 -7.79 -55.72
C LEU A 4 12.59 -6.76 -54.58
N LYS A 5 12.83 -5.49 -54.92
CA LYS A 5 12.95 -4.37 -53.97
C LYS A 5 11.60 -3.93 -53.41
N SER A 6 10.54 -4.06 -54.21
CA SER A 6 9.17 -3.69 -53.83
C SER A 6 8.63 -4.60 -52.70
N ARG A 7 8.95 -5.89 -52.72
CA ARG A 7 8.49 -6.86 -51.70
C ARG A 7 9.20 -6.74 -50.34
N LEU A 8 10.42 -6.22 -50.30
CA LEU A 8 11.17 -6.00 -49.04
C LEU A 8 10.65 -4.77 -48.27
N CYS A 9 10.23 -3.73 -48.99
CA CYS A 9 9.70 -2.50 -48.37
C CYS A 9 8.29 -2.68 -47.80
N THR A 10 7.44 -3.49 -48.45
CA THR A 10 6.05 -3.72 -47.96
C THR A 10 6.03 -4.49 -46.64
N GLY A 11 6.97 -5.42 -46.45
CA GLY A 11 7.11 -6.17 -45.20
C GLY A 11 7.54 -5.28 -44.03
N SER A 12 8.43 -4.31 -44.26
CA SER A 12 8.89 -3.40 -43.20
C SER A 12 7.81 -2.41 -42.75
N ILE A 13 6.97 -1.92 -43.67
CA ILE A 13 5.91 -0.95 -43.35
C ILE A 13 4.79 -1.60 -42.51
N LEU A 14 4.44 -2.85 -42.79
CA LEU A 14 3.41 -3.58 -42.05
C LEU A 14 3.85 -3.94 -40.62
N VAL A 15 5.14 -4.21 -40.41
CA VAL A 15 5.69 -4.50 -39.08
C VAL A 15 5.71 -3.25 -38.20
N TRP A 16 6.02 -2.07 -38.75
CA TRP A 16 5.97 -0.82 -37.97
C TRP A 16 4.54 -0.39 -37.61
N ALA A 17 3.55 -0.65 -38.49
CA ALA A 17 2.15 -0.36 -38.20
C ALA A 17 1.59 -1.22 -37.05
N LEU A 18 1.98 -2.51 -36.97
CA LEU A 18 1.60 -3.40 -35.88
C LEU A 18 2.24 -3.05 -34.53
N VAL A 19 3.44 -2.47 -34.52
CA VAL A 19 4.12 -2.03 -33.30
C VAL A 19 3.54 -0.72 -32.76
N ALA A 20 3.04 0.17 -33.63
CA ALA A 20 2.45 1.45 -33.21
C ALA A 20 1.09 1.27 -32.48
N ASP A 21 0.27 0.31 -32.91
CA ASP A 21 -1.04 0.02 -32.28
C ASP A 21 -0.90 -0.58 -30.86
N ALA A 22 0.16 -1.34 -30.60
CA ALA A 22 0.40 -1.97 -29.29
C ALA A 22 0.88 -0.98 -28.22
N LEU A 23 1.47 0.16 -28.59
CA LEU A 23 1.96 1.16 -27.63
C LEU A 23 0.88 2.12 -27.13
N LEU A 24 -0.30 2.20 -27.78
CA LEU A 24 -1.35 3.15 -27.39
C LEU A 24 -2.39 2.58 -26.41
N ALA A 25 -2.37 1.27 -26.13
CA ALA A 25 -3.31 0.61 -25.22
C ALA A 25 -2.89 0.62 -23.73
N GLY A 26 -1.67 1.06 -23.41
CA GLY A 26 -1.08 0.93 -22.06
C GLY A 26 -1.38 2.05 -21.07
N ALA A 27 -2.13 3.10 -21.45
CA ALA A 27 -2.07 4.40 -20.76
C ALA A 27 -3.30 4.80 -19.90
N LEU A 28 -4.31 3.96 -19.67
CA LEU A 28 -5.58 4.44 -19.06
C LEU A 28 -6.02 3.81 -17.74
N CYS A 29 -5.25 2.92 -17.12
CA CYS A 29 -5.54 2.49 -15.74
C CYS A 29 -4.76 3.34 -14.72
N ALA A 30 -4.95 4.67 -14.75
CA ALA A 30 -4.68 5.48 -13.57
C ALA A 30 -5.84 5.24 -12.59
N ALA A 31 -5.72 4.20 -11.76
CA ALA A 31 -6.65 4.00 -10.66
C ALA A 31 -6.53 5.19 -9.71
N GLU A 32 -7.54 6.07 -9.70
CA GLU A 32 -7.66 7.13 -8.69
C GLU A 32 -7.74 6.47 -7.31
N THR A 33 -6.62 6.46 -6.60
CA THR A 33 -6.52 5.92 -5.24
C THR A 33 -7.00 7.00 -4.29
N LYS A 34 -8.30 6.98 -3.99
CA LYS A 34 -8.86 7.79 -2.90
C LYS A 34 -8.11 7.50 -1.61
N ALA A 35 -7.80 8.54 -0.84
CA ALA A 35 -7.21 8.39 0.48
C ALA A 35 -8.05 7.41 1.33
N PRO A 36 -7.41 6.45 2.01
CA PRO A 36 -8.12 5.49 2.86
C PRO A 36 -8.80 6.23 4.01
N ARG A 37 -9.98 5.75 4.42
CA ARG A 37 -10.68 6.32 5.58
C ARG A 37 -10.19 5.63 6.84
N GLU A 38 -9.79 6.42 7.83
CA GLU A 38 -9.29 5.92 9.13
C GLU A 38 -10.20 4.85 9.77
N PRO A 39 -11.54 4.99 9.82
CA PRO A 39 -12.41 3.96 10.40
C PRO A 39 -12.30 2.60 9.70
N ASP A 40 -12.11 2.58 8.38
CA ASP A 40 -11.96 1.35 7.62
C ASP A 40 -10.62 0.66 7.97
N LEU A 41 -9.56 1.43 8.19
CA LEU A 41 -8.25 0.93 8.63
C LEU A 41 -8.31 0.34 10.04
N ILE A 42 -8.98 1.03 10.96
CA ILE A 42 -9.21 0.54 12.32
C ILE A 42 -9.99 -0.78 12.29
N GLN A 43 -11.01 -0.88 11.44
CA GLN A 43 -11.77 -2.10 11.27
C GLN A 43 -10.90 -3.26 10.77
N ILE A 44 -9.96 -3.02 9.84
CA ILE A 44 -9.00 -4.03 9.39
C ILE A 44 -8.16 -4.55 10.57
N LEU A 45 -7.61 -3.66 11.40
CA LEU A 45 -6.81 -4.07 12.57
C LEU A 45 -7.58 -4.97 13.55
N GLN A 46 -8.87 -4.68 13.74
CA GLN A 46 -9.78 -5.39 14.65
C GLN A 46 -10.37 -6.69 14.05
N SER A 47 -10.23 -6.89 12.74
CA SER A 47 -10.78 -8.05 12.04
C SER A 47 -9.88 -9.29 12.11
N ALA A 48 -10.33 -10.39 11.50
CA ALA A 48 -9.52 -11.58 11.23
C ALA A 48 -8.68 -11.47 9.95
N ALA A 49 -8.40 -10.25 9.46
CA ALA A 49 -7.57 -10.03 8.28
C ALA A 49 -6.16 -10.63 8.45
N PRO A 50 -5.54 -11.14 7.37
CA PRO A 50 -4.16 -11.60 7.36
C PRO A 50 -3.18 -10.56 7.96
N PRO A 51 -2.08 -10.99 8.61
CA PRO A 51 -1.09 -10.09 9.17
C PRO A 51 -0.56 -9.03 8.18
N ALA A 52 -0.36 -9.42 6.92
CA ALA A 52 0.07 -8.50 5.86
C ALA A 52 -0.89 -7.32 5.64
N ASP A 53 -2.21 -7.59 5.68
CA ASP A 53 -3.23 -6.56 5.49
C ASP A 53 -3.28 -5.63 6.71
N LYS A 54 -3.13 -6.19 7.92
CA LYS A 54 -3.02 -5.39 9.15
C LYS A 54 -1.75 -4.53 9.16
N ALA A 55 -0.63 -5.06 8.69
CA ALA A 55 0.61 -4.30 8.55
C ALA A 55 0.44 -3.13 7.57
N LEU A 56 -0.25 -3.35 6.44
CA LEU A 56 -0.56 -2.27 5.50
C LEU A 56 -1.49 -1.22 6.13
N ALA A 57 -2.52 -1.64 6.88
CA ALA A 57 -3.38 -0.73 7.61
C ALA A 57 -2.63 0.09 8.67
N CYS A 58 -1.68 -0.51 9.40
CA CYS A 58 -0.81 0.20 10.33
C CYS A 58 0.03 1.27 9.61
N LYS A 59 0.61 0.95 8.45
CA LYS A 59 1.35 1.93 7.62
C LYS A 59 0.47 3.09 7.18
N GLN A 60 -0.76 2.81 6.77
CA GLN A 60 -1.69 3.86 6.37
C GLN A 60 -2.12 4.70 7.58
N LEU A 61 -2.28 4.11 8.76
CA LEU A 61 -2.55 4.84 10.00
C LEU A 61 -1.38 5.71 10.46
N ALA A 62 -0.14 5.40 10.08
CA ALA A 62 0.98 6.31 10.31
C ALA A 62 0.86 7.63 9.50
N ILE A 63 0.06 7.64 8.43
CA ILE A 63 -0.15 8.81 7.56
C ILE A 63 -1.49 9.50 7.85
N TYR A 64 -2.55 8.70 8.03
CA TYR A 64 -3.94 9.16 8.12
C TYR A 64 -4.56 8.97 9.50
N GLY A 65 -3.85 8.36 10.43
CA GLY A 65 -4.36 8.06 11.76
C GLY A 65 -4.42 9.28 12.66
N SER A 66 -5.35 9.21 13.60
CA SER A 66 -5.55 10.18 14.67
C SER A 66 -5.53 9.45 16.01
N LYS A 67 -5.83 10.19 17.08
CA LYS A 67 -6.07 9.62 18.42
C LYS A 67 -7.05 8.43 18.40
N ALA A 68 -8.01 8.41 17.47
CA ALA A 68 -9.01 7.35 17.38
C ALA A 68 -8.40 5.97 17.05
N ALA A 69 -7.28 5.93 16.34
CA ALA A 69 -6.59 4.68 15.98
C ALA A 69 -5.73 4.08 17.11
N VAL A 70 -5.39 4.90 18.13
CA VAL A 70 -4.46 4.50 19.20
C VAL A 70 -4.86 3.19 19.89
N PRO A 71 -6.12 2.97 20.31
CA PRO A 71 -6.48 1.71 20.98
C PRO A 71 -6.32 0.48 20.09
N ALA A 72 -6.62 0.61 18.78
CA ALA A 72 -6.51 -0.49 17.84
C ALA A 72 -5.05 -0.83 17.52
N LEU A 73 -4.18 0.18 17.39
CA LEU A 73 -2.74 -0.02 17.24
C LEU A 73 -2.12 -0.60 18.51
N ALA A 74 -2.46 -0.09 19.69
CA ALA A 74 -1.94 -0.55 20.97
C ALA A 74 -2.24 -2.03 21.22
N ALA A 75 -3.42 -2.50 20.82
CA ALA A 75 -3.81 -3.91 20.94
C ALA A 75 -2.89 -4.88 20.18
N LEU A 76 -2.17 -4.40 19.15
CA LEU A 76 -1.25 -5.20 18.34
C LEU A 76 0.19 -5.19 18.88
N LEU A 77 0.50 -4.41 19.92
CA LEU A 77 1.86 -4.33 20.47
C LEU A 77 2.40 -5.66 21.02
N PRO A 78 1.60 -6.53 21.66
CA PRO A 78 2.07 -7.86 22.11
C PRO A 78 2.21 -8.89 20.97
N ASP A 79 1.70 -8.60 19.77
CA ASP A 79 1.74 -9.53 18.64
C ASP A 79 3.14 -9.57 18.02
N ARG A 80 3.78 -10.74 18.00
CA ARG A 80 5.18 -10.90 17.55
C ARG A 80 5.41 -10.47 16.10
N GLU A 81 4.42 -10.59 15.23
CA GLU A 81 4.53 -10.23 13.81
C GLU A 81 4.14 -8.76 13.57
N LEU A 82 3.17 -8.25 14.32
CA LEU A 82 2.59 -6.92 14.10
C LEU A 82 3.14 -5.83 15.02
N SER A 83 3.88 -6.17 16.08
CA SER A 83 4.38 -5.23 17.08
C SER A 83 5.17 -4.07 16.46
N SER A 84 6.05 -4.37 15.50
CA SER A 84 6.84 -3.34 14.80
C SER A 84 5.94 -2.39 13.99
N TRP A 85 4.93 -2.92 13.29
CA TRP A 85 3.99 -2.12 12.52
C TRP A 85 3.10 -1.25 13.41
N ALA A 86 2.64 -1.79 14.53
CA ALA A 86 1.86 -1.08 15.52
C ALA A 86 2.64 0.10 16.12
N ARG A 87 3.92 -0.11 16.47
CA ARG A 87 4.82 0.95 16.96
C ARG A 87 4.99 2.08 15.95
N ILE A 88 5.26 1.75 14.68
CA ILE A 88 5.36 2.74 13.60
C ILE A 88 4.09 3.60 13.51
N GLY A 89 2.91 2.97 13.58
CA GLY A 89 1.64 3.70 13.58
C GLY A 89 1.50 4.64 14.78
N LEU A 90 1.82 4.17 15.99
CA LEU A 90 1.72 4.97 17.22
C LEU A 90 2.72 6.12 17.27
N GLU A 91 3.98 5.89 16.87
CA GLU A 91 5.04 6.91 16.88
C GLU A 91 4.72 8.09 15.93
N ALA A 92 3.97 7.84 14.86
CA ALA A 92 3.60 8.87 13.89
C ALA A 92 2.38 9.70 14.31
N ILE A 93 1.56 9.24 15.27
CA ILE A 93 0.37 9.97 15.74
C ILE A 93 0.82 11.08 16.71
N PRO A 94 0.58 12.37 16.40
CA PRO A 94 0.99 13.49 17.25
C PRO A 94 -0.01 13.73 18.40
N ASP A 95 -0.25 12.70 19.21
CA ASP A 95 -1.14 12.75 20.38
C ASP A 95 -0.50 12.05 21.58
N GLN A 96 -0.68 12.63 22.77
CA GLN A 96 -0.11 12.09 24.02
C GLN A 96 -0.57 10.65 24.30
N ALA A 97 -1.80 10.28 23.90
CA ALA A 97 -2.32 8.94 24.09
C ALA A 97 -1.48 7.87 23.37
N ALA A 98 -0.85 8.20 22.24
CA ALA A 98 0.03 7.26 21.53
C ALA A 98 1.32 7.00 22.31
N ILE A 99 1.90 8.05 22.91
CA ILE A 99 3.07 7.96 23.78
C ILE A 99 2.75 7.14 25.03
N ASP A 100 1.60 7.39 25.64
CA ASP A 100 1.16 6.69 26.84
C ASP A 100 0.94 5.20 26.54
N ALA A 101 0.30 4.87 25.40
CA ALA A 101 0.13 3.49 24.96
C ALA A 101 1.47 2.74 24.76
N LEU A 102 2.47 3.40 24.18
CA LEU A 102 3.81 2.82 24.02
C LEU A 102 4.48 2.56 25.39
N ARG A 103 4.33 3.48 26.35
CA ARG A 103 4.86 3.31 27.71
C ARG A 103 4.17 2.18 28.46
N GLU A 104 2.85 2.12 28.41
CA GLU A 104 2.06 1.06 29.06
C GLU A 104 2.32 -0.33 28.49
N ALA A 105 2.87 -0.42 27.27
CA ALA A 105 3.23 -1.68 26.64
C ALA A 105 4.62 -2.19 27.05
N MET A 106 5.48 -1.37 27.67
CA MET A 106 6.86 -1.75 28.00
C MET A 106 6.96 -3.03 28.83
N ASP A 107 6.04 -3.25 29.78
CA ASP A 107 6.02 -4.44 30.62
C ASP A 107 5.36 -5.66 29.96
N LYS A 108 4.83 -5.49 28.73
CA LYS A 108 3.98 -6.48 28.04
C LYS A 108 4.61 -7.03 26.76
N VAL A 109 5.76 -6.50 26.35
CA VAL A 109 6.40 -6.81 25.06
C VAL A 109 7.85 -7.22 25.25
N GLU A 110 8.28 -8.21 24.47
CA GLU A 110 9.68 -8.59 24.36
C GLU A 110 10.34 -7.80 23.21
N GLY A 111 11.60 -7.40 23.41
CA GLY A 111 12.40 -6.65 22.45
C GLY A 111 13.24 -7.54 21.55
#